data_AF-A0A925J4J7-F1
#
_entry.id   AF-A0A925J4J7-F1
#
_cell.length_a   1.000
_cell.length_b   1.000
_cell.length_c   1.000
_cell.angle_alpha   90.00
_cell.angle_beta   90.00
_cell.angle_gamma   90.00
#
_symmetry.space_group_name_H-M   'P 1'
#
loop_
_entity.id
_entity.type
_entity.pdbx_description
1 polymer ?
#
loop_
_entity_poly.entity_id
_entity_poly.type
_entity_poly.pdbx_seq_one_letter_code
_entity_poly.pdbx_strand_id
1 'polypeptide(L)'
;MFPSLRRCVVLSAIVLLSTAPAFAQAREIQPGTRIRFTGTSVATSVTALVLERRGDTLKVLRGNSASAPFEVRLSELTTLQLSQGKSRAAGAGVGALWGAGINFFSTIIFIASGAECGDCRKDFDGPALAFSAVTGGVTGALVGVLIGKETWARVPLPVREPARPALGLDLAGLTHRRMGVVVTMPLRRN
;
A
#
# COMPACT_ATOMS: atom_id res chain seq x y z
N MET A 1 -51.55 14.35 -6.12
CA MET A 1 -50.83 14.45 -4.83
C MET A 1 -50.41 13.04 -4.46
N PHE A 2 -49.16 12.63 -4.75
CA PHE A 2 -48.71 11.23 -4.80
C PHE A 2 -47.96 10.81 -3.52
N PRO A 3 -48.63 10.15 -2.54
CA PRO A 3 -47.98 9.70 -1.30
C PRO A 3 -47.02 8.50 -1.50
N SER A 4 -47.01 7.88 -2.69
CA SER A 4 -46.19 6.71 -3.02
C SER A 4 -44.73 7.04 -3.30
N LEU A 5 -44.42 8.21 -3.87
CA LEU A 5 -43.04 8.58 -4.23
C LEU A 5 -42.14 8.76 -2.99
N ARG A 6 -42.71 9.26 -1.89
CA ARG A 6 -41.99 9.60 -0.66
C ARG A 6 -41.55 8.36 0.13
N ARG A 7 -42.29 7.25 0.01
CA ARG A 7 -41.94 5.96 0.63
C ARG A 7 -40.81 5.24 -0.12
N CYS A 8 -40.75 5.36 -1.45
CA CYS A 8 -39.66 4.79 -2.24
C CYS A 8 -38.31 5.46 -1.92
N VAL A 9 -38.26 6.78 -1.76
CA VAL A 9 -37.01 7.50 -1.45
C VAL A 9 -36.43 7.10 -0.10
N VAL A 10 -37.27 6.89 0.92
CA VAL A 10 -36.81 6.49 2.26
C VAL A 10 -36.30 5.05 2.29
N LEU A 11 -36.95 4.13 1.56
CA LEU A 11 -36.49 2.74 1.43
C LEU A 11 -35.16 2.64 0.67
N SER A 12 -34.95 3.44 -0.38
CA SER A 12 -33.68 3.49 -1.10
C SER A 12 -32.53 4.04 -0.23
N ALA A 13 -32.81 5.00 0.65
CA ALA A 13 -31.81 5.59 1.54
C ALA A 13 -31.34 4.62 2.64
N ILE A 14 -32.23 3.76 3.16
CA ILE A 14 -31.88 2.78 4.21
C ILE A 14 -30.99 1.66 3.67
N VAL A 15 -31.18 1.24 2.41
CA VAL A 15 -30.32 0.22 1.77
C VAL A 15 -28.89 0.75 1.53
N LEU A 16 -28.73 2.06 1.28
CA LEU A 16 -27.42 2.69 1.09
C LEU A 16 -26.62 2.87 2.40
N LEU A 17 -27.27 2.91 3.57
CA LEU A 17 -26.58 3.07 4.85
C LEU A 17 -26.03 1.76 5.43
N SER A 18 -26.43 0.60 4.91
CA SER A 18 -26.07 -0.69 5.51
C SER A 18 -24.83 -1.36 4.90
N THR A 19 -24.18 -0.76 3.91
CA THR A 19 -22.86 -1.20 3.43
C THR A 19 -21.76 -0.58 4.27
N ALA A 20 -21.76 -0.85 5.57
CA ALA A 20 -20.56 -0.62 6.37
C ALA A 20 -19.43 -1.48 5.77
N PRO A 21 -18.24 -0.91 5.48
CA PRO A 21 -17.14 -1.70 4.98
C PRO A 21 -16.76 -2.72 6.06
N ALA A 22 -17.04 -4.00 5.81
CA ALA A 22 -16.60 -5.14 6.65
C ALA A 22 -15.06 -5.28 6.73
N PHE A 23 -14.31 -4.27 6.28
CA PHE A 23 -12.85 -4.20 6.22
C PHE A 23 -12.20 -3.73 7.53
N ALA A 24 -12.98 -3.43 8.58
CA ALA A 24 -12.44 -2.94 9.86
C ALA A 24 -12.06 -4.04 10.86
N GLN A 25 -12.36 -5.30 10.57
CA GLN A 25 -11.89 -6.39 11.44
C GLN A 25 -10.40 -6.59 11.20
N ALA A 26 -9.59 -6.43 12.25
CA ALA A 26 -8.16 -6.68 12.24
C ALA A 26 -7.93 -8.12 11.77
N ARG A 27 -7.62 -8.27 10.47
CA ARG A 27 -7.56 -9.59 9.84
C ARG A 27 -6.31 -10.28 10.35
N GLU A 28 -6.54 -11.33 11.14
CA GLU A 28 -5.48 -12.13 11.69
C GLU A 28 -4.66 -12.80 10.57
N ILE A 29 -3.34 -12.82 10.72
CA ILE A 29 -2.42 -13.45 9.77
C ILE A 29 -2.59 -14.96 9.87
N GLN A 30 -3.21 -15.55 8.86
CA GLN A 30 -3.40 -17.00 8.75
C GLN A 30 -2.28 -17.64 7.91
N PRO A 31 -1.82 -18.86 8.27
CA PRO A 31 -0.98 -19.68 7.40
C PRO A 31 -1.55 -19.82 5.98
N GLY A 32 -0.68 -19.86 4.98
CA GLY A 32 -1.05 -19.88 3.56
C GLY A 32 -1.34 -18.51 2.95
N THR A 33 -1.33 -17.43 3.74
CA THR A 33 -1.56 -16.07 3.23
C THR A 33 -0.29 -15.50 2.59
N ARG A 34 -0.42 -14.84 1.43
CA ARG A 34 0.68 -14.04 0.86
C ARG A 34 0.77 -12.71 1.59
N ILE A 35 1.97 -12.38 2.01
CA ILE A 35 2.29 -11.12 2.67
C ILE A 35 3.34 -10.36 1.86
N ARG A 36 3.31 -9.05 2.02
CA ARG A 36 4.31 -8.14 1.52
C ARG A 36 4.78 -7.29 2.67
N PHE A 37 6.09 -7.23 2.89
CA PHE A 37 6.64 -6.49 4.02
C PHE A 37 7.93 -5.77 3.66
N THR A 38 8.21 -4.72 4.42
CA THR A 38 9.53 -4.07 4.48
C THR A 38 10.01 -4.12 5.92
N GLY A 39 11.31 -4.28 6.12
CA GLY A 39 11.91 -4.37 7.45
C GLY A 39 13.13 -3.48 7.58
N THR A 40 13.61 -3.34 8.81
CA THR A 40 14.79 -2.50 9.10
C THR A 40 16.05 -3.04 8.42
N SER A 41 16.15 -4.37 8.28
CA SER A 41 17.26 -5.06 7.64
C SER A 41 17.13 -5.20 6.12
N VAL A 42 15.95 -4.92 5.55
CA VAL A 42 15.67 -5.12 4.12
C VAL A 42 15.06 -3.85 3.54
N ALA A 43 15.88 -3.11 2.78
CA ALA A 43 15.47 -1.85 2.16
C ALA A 43 14.36 -2.03 1.10
N THR A 44 14.21 -3.22 0.52
CA THR A 44 13.23 -3.51 -0.53
C THR A 44 12.02 -4.28 -0.01
N SER A 45 10.87 -4.03 -0.63
CA SER A 45 9.63 -4.75 -0.32
C SER A 45 9.73 -6.22 -0.74
N VAL A 46 9.66 -7.14 0.22
CA VAL A 46 9.70 -8.59 -0.02
C VAL A 46 8.28 -9.14 -0.03
N THR A 47 7.98 -9.98 -1.02
CA THR A 47 6.73 -10.76 -1.07
C THR A 47 7.00 -12.19 -0.65
N ALA A 48 6.25 -12.73 0.30
CA ALA A 48 6.43 -14.06 0.84
C ALA A 48 5.09 -14.74 1.15
N LEU A 49 5.10 -16.06 1.25
CA LEU A 49 3.99 -16.89 1.72
C LEU A 49 4.21 -17.21 3.19
N VAL A 50 3.21 -16.99 4.04
CA VAL A 50 3.27 -17.39 5.45
C VAL A 50 3.07 -18.90 5.53
N LEU A 51 4.03 -19.61 6.11
CA LEU A 51 3.92 -21.04 6.37
C LEU A 51 3.38 -21.30 7.78
N GLU A 52 3.87 -20.55 8.76
CA GLU A 52 3.54 -20.73 10.17
C GLU A 52 3.66 -19.40 10.93
N ARG A 53 2.87 -19.23 11.99
CA ARG A 53 2.95 -18.10 12.92
C ARG A 53 3.12 -18.62 14.34
N ARG A 54 4.17 -18.17 15.03
CA ARG A 54 4.46 -18.47 16.44
C ARG A 54 4.66 -17.16 17.19
N GLY A 55 3.60 -16.66 17.84
CA GLY A 55 3.65 -15.38 18.58
C GLY A 55 4.06 -14.22 17.67
N ASP A 56 5.23 -13.63 17.95
CA ASP A 56 5.83 -12.50 17.20
C ASP A 56 6.63 -12.94 15.97
N THR A 57 6.83 -14.24 15.77
CA THR A 57 7.66 -14.77 14.66
C THR A 57 6.79 -15.38 13.57
N LEU A 58 7.06 -14.99 12.33
CA LEU A 58 6.49 -15.57 11.12
C LEU A 58 7.55 -16.42 10.41
N LYS A 59 7.20 -17.67 10.12
CA LYS A 59 7.98 -18.51 9.21
C LYS A 59 7.43 -18.32 7.80
N VAL A 60 8.26 -17.82 6.90
CA VAL A 60 7.83 -17.39 5.57
C VAL A 60 8.69 -17.99 4.46
N LEU A 61 8.09 -18.13 3.28
CA LEU A 61 8.75 -18.58 2.06
C LEU A 61 8.75 -17.46 1.04
N ARG A 62 9.92 -17.05 0.54
CA ARG A 62 10.00 -15.98 -0.48
C ARG A 62 9.25 -16.41 -1.74
N GLY A 63 8.34 -15.56 -2.22
CA GLY A 63 7.55 -15.86 -3.41
C GLY A 63 8.45 -16.03 -4.64
N ASN A 64 8.21 -17.09 -5.40
CA ASN A 64 8.88 -17.43 -6.68
C ASN A 64 10.36 -17.84 -6.58
N SER A 65 10.86 -18.26 -5.41
CA SER A 65 12.19 -18.88 -5.33
C SER A 65 12.12 -20.18 -4.54
N ALA A 66 12.86 -21.20 -5.00
CA ALA A 66 13.09 -22.45 -4.27
C ALA A 66 14.01 -22.25 -3.05
N SER A 67 13.93 -21.09 -2.41
CA SER A 67 14.71 -20.75 -1.23
C SER A 67 14.17 -21.48 -0.01
N ALA A 68 15.06 -21.82 0.93
CA ALA A 68 14.63 -22.36 2.21
C ALA A 68 13.70 -21.35 2.92
N PRO A 69 12.69 -21.83 3.68
CA PRO A 69 11.91 -20.98 4.57
C PRO A 69 12.82 -20.24 5.55
N PHE A 70 12.46 -18.99 5.87
CA PHE A 70 13.17 -18.18 6.86
C PHE A 70 12.20 -17.55 7.84
N GLU A 71 12.71 -17.15 8.99
CA GLU A 71 11.92 -16.56 10.05
C GLU A 71 12.06 -15.03 10.06
N VAL A 72 10.96 -14.35 10.32
CA VAL A 72 10.88 -12.89 10.39
C VAL A 72 10.11 -12.52 11.63
N ARG A 73 10.68 -11.65 12.47
CA ARG A 73 9.99 -11.12 13.65
C ARG A 73 9.15 -9.92 13.24
N LEU A 74 7.90 -9.85 13.71
CA LEU A 74 7.00 -8.73 13.42
C LEU A 74 7.56 -7.41 13.95
N SER A 75 8.29 -7.46 15.07
CA SER A 75 9.00 -6.31 15.65
C SER A 75 10.12 -5.71 14.77
N GLU A 76 10.62 -6.46 13.78
CA GLU A 76 11.64 -5.97 12.83
C GLU A 76 11.02 -5.37 11.55
N LEU A 77 9.71 -5.53 11.38
CA LEU A 77 8.96 -5.04 10.23
C LEU A 77 8.58 -3.57 10.40
N THR A 78 8.78 -2.81 9.33
CA THR A 78 8.34 -1.42 9.22
C THR A 78 6.95 -1.35 8.59
N THR A 79 6.69 -2.18 7.58
CA THR A 79 5.38 -2.29 6.97
C THR A 79 5.01 -3.74 6.75
N LEU A 80 3.73 -4.06 6.94
CA LEU A 80 3.17 -5.37 6.65
C LEU A 80 1.85 -5.19 5.91
N GLN A 81 1.73 -5.90 4.79
CA GLN A 81 0.56 -5.94 3.95
C GLN A 81 0.15 -7.38 3.70
N LEU A 82 -1.14 -7.66 3.77
CA LEU A 82 -1.73 -8.96 3.46
C LEU A 82 -2.39 -8.91 2.09
N SER A 83 -2.18 -9.95 1.30
CA SER A 83 -2.90 -10.12 0.04
C SER A 83 -4.37 -10.39 0.33
N GLN A 84 -5.24 -9.58 -0.25
CA GLN A 84 -6.69 -9.75 -0.24
C GLN A 84 -7.17 -10.54 -1.47
N GLY A 85 -6.24 -11.12 -2.22
CA GLY A 85 -6.50 -11.77 -3.49
C GLY A 85 -6.55 -10.78 -4.66
N LYS A 86 -6.98 -11.30 -5.80
CA LYS A 86 -7.03 -10.57 -7.06
C LYS A 86 -8.41 -9.97 -7.29
N SER A 87 -8.46 -8.65 -7.47
CA SER A 87 -9.65 -7.94 -7.90
C SER A 87 -9.70 -7.85 -9.42
N ARG A 88 -10.77 -8.40 -10.02
CA ARG A 88 -11.02 -8.33 -11.46
C ARG A 88 -11.33 -6.91 -11.91
N ALA A 89 -12.11 -6.16 -11.14
CA ALA A 89 -12.44 -4.77 -11.45
C ALA A 89 -11.19 -3.86 -11.42
N ALA A 90 -10.33 -4.03 -10.42
CA ALA A 90 -9.08 -3.29 -10.36
C ALA A 90 -8.10 -3.70 -11.47
N GLY A 91 -8.13 -4.98 -11.87
CA GLY A 91 -7.40 -5.48 -13.04
C GLY A 91 -7.91 -4.87 -14.35
N ALA A 92 -9.23 -4.81 -14.53
CA ALA A 92 -9.89 -4.20 -15.68
C ALA A 92 -9.48 -2.75 -15.85
N GLY A 93 -9.50 -1.94 -14.78
CA GLY A 93 -9.12 -0.54 -14.83
C GLY A 93 -7.66 -0.33 -15.24
N VAL A 94 -6.74 -1.11 -14.67
CA VAL A 94 -5.31 -1.03 -15.05
C VAL A 94 -5.11 -1.52 -16.49
N GLY A 95 -5.75 -2.63 -16.87
CA GLY A 95 -5.69 -3.16 -18.22
C GLY A 95 -6.23 -2.18 -19.25
N ALA A 96 -7.35 -1.51 -18.96
CA ALA A 96 -7.94 -0.50 -19.82
C ALA A 96 -6.99 0.68 -20.06
N LEU A 97 -6.35 1.18 -18.99
CA LEU A 97 -5.42 2.29 -19.09
C LEU A 97 -4.21 1.94 -19.98
N TRP A 98 -3.62 0.76 -19.77
CA TRP A 98 -2.49 0.30 -20.59
C TRP A 98 -2.90 -0.02 -22.03
N GLY A 99 -4.04 -0.69 -22.22
CA GLY A 99 -4.55 -1.02 -23.55
C GLY A 99 -4.88 0.22 -24.37
N ALA A 100 -5.53 1.22 -23.76
CA ALA A 100 -5.81 2.50 -24.41
C ALA A 100 -4.52 3.22 -24.80
N GLY A 101 -3.54 3.29 -23.89
CA GLY A 101 -2.25 3.92 -24.14
C GLY A 101 -1.47 3.25 -25.27
N ILE A 102 -1.28 1.93 -25.21
CA ILE A 102 -0.54 1.17 -26.23
C ILE A 102 -1.18 1.37 -27.60
N ASN A 103 -2.50 1.22 -27.71
CA ASN A 103 -3.19 1.30 -29.00
C ASN A 103 -3.17 2.73 -29.58
N PHE A 104 -3.34 3.74 -28.70
CA PHE A 104 -3.19 5.14 -29.07
C PHE A 104 -1.80 5.44 -29.65
N PHE A 105 -0.72 5.01 -28.96
CA PHE A 105 0.65 5.21 -29.44
C PHE A 105 0.95 4.41 -30.70
N SER A 106 0.48 3.17 -30.82
CA SER A 106 0.69 2.37 -32.05
C SER A 106 0.00 3.00 -33.25
N THR A 107 -1.20 3.58 -33.07
CA THR A 107 -1.87 4.31 -34.14
C THR A 107 -1.09 5.55 -34.57
N ILE A 108 -0.53 6.33 -33.63
CA ILE A 108 0.34 7.46 -33.97
C ILE A 108 1.57 7.02 -34.78
N ILE A 109 2.24 5.94 -34.36
CA ILE A 109 3.43 5.43 -35.06
C ILE A 109 3.06 4.95 -36.46
N PHE A 110 1.98 4.19 -36.60
CA PHE A 110 1.49 3.69 -37.88
C PHE A 110 1.14 4.82 -38.86
N ILE A 111 0.53 5.89 -38.35
CA ILE A 111 0.25 7.11 -39.13
C ILE A 111 1.55 7.79 -39.55
N ALA A 112 2.49 7.96 -38.60
CA ALA A 112 3.77 8.62 -38.85
C ALA A 112 4.66 7.86 -39.84
N SER A 113 4.55 6.53 -39.91
CA SER A 113 5.34 5.71 -40.83
C SER A 113 4.90 5.80 -42.29
N GLY A 114 3.80 6.51 -42.59
CA GLY A 114 3.35 6.77 -43.96
C GLY A 114 3.04 5.50 -44.74
N ALA A 115 2.58 4.44 -44.06
CA ALA A 115 2.22 3.16 -44.67
C ALA A 115 1.07 3.36 -45.69
N GLU A 116 1.45 3.57 -46.94
CA GLU A 116 0.68 3.38 -48.18
C GLU A 116 -0.77 3.88 -48.23
N CYS A 117 -1.05 5.05 -47.69
CA CYS A 117 -2.31 5.73 -48.00
C CYS A 117 -2.04 7.14 -48.51
N GLY A 118 -2.22 7.31 -49.83
CA GLY A 118 -1.82 8.49 -50.62
C GLY A 118 -2.51 9.82 -50.28
N ASP A 119 -3.36 9.89 -49.26
CA ASP A 119 -3.87 11.15 -48.72
C ASP A 119 -4.42 11.06 -47.29
N CYS A 120 -4.20 9.93 -46.58
CA CYS A 120 -4.80 9.72 -45.25
C CYS A 120 -4.38 10.77 -44.21
N ARG A 121 -3.27 11.48 -44.45
CA ARG A 121 -2.76 12.55 -43.58
C ARG A 121 -3.76 13.72 -43.39
N LYS A 122 -4.75 13.87 -44.28
CA LYS A 122 -5.81 14.88 -44.19
C LYS A 122 -7.09 14.41 -43.50
N ASP A 123 -7.33 13.10 -43.42
CA ASP A 123 -8.52 12.49 -42.80
C ASP A 123 -8.26 11.94 -41.38
N PHE A 124 -7.03 12.07 -40.88
CA PHE A 124 -6.67 11.68 -39.51
C PHE A 124 -7.09 12.74 -38.50
N ASP A 125 -8.39 12.80 -38.27
CA ASP A 125 -8.98 13.60 -37.21
C ASP A 125 -8.87 12.89 -35.85
N GLY A 126 -9.01 13.67 -34.77
CA GLY A 126 -9.12 13.16 -33.40
C GLY A 126 -10.05 11.95 -33.17
N PRO A 127 -11.15 11.74 -33.93
CA PRO A 127 -11.99 10.54 -33.82
C PRO A 127 -11.28 9.22 -34.09
N ALA A 128 -10.31 9.14 -35.01
CA ALA A 128 -9.58 7.89 -35.28
C ALA A 128 -8.70 7.49 -34.09
N LEU A 129 -8.03 8.46 -33.48
CA LEU A 129 -7.26 8.27 -32.26
C LEU A 129 -8.14 7.91 -31.07
N ALA A 130 -9.30 8.58 -30.93
CA ALA A 130 -10.27 8.26 -29.89
C ALA A 130 -10.80 6.83 -30.04
N PHE A 131 -11.15 6.41 -31.27
CA PHE A 131 -11.61 5.05 -31.55
C PHE A 131 -10.54 4.00 -31.23
N SER A 132 -9.28 4.24 -31.62
CA SER A 132 -8.16 3.36 -31.28
C SER A 132 -7.96 3.26 -29.76
N ALA A 133 -8.01 4.37 -29.04
CA ALA A 133 -7.87 4.39 -27.59
C ALA A 133 -9.02 3.64 -26.90
N VAL A 134 -10.26 3.80 -27.36
CA VAL A 134 -11.44 3.09 -26.82
C VAL A 134 -11.33 1.60 -27.07
N THR A 135 -11.06 1.17 -28.30
CA THR A 135 -10.91 -0.25 -28.64
C THR A 135 -9.75 -0.91 -27.91
N GLY A 136 -8.63 -0.20 -27.78
CA GLY A 136 -7.48 -0.61 -26.97
C GLY A 136 -7.84 -0.72 -25.50
N GLY A 137 -8.57 0.25 -24.96
CA GLY A 137 -9.03 0.25 -23.58
C GLY A 137 -9.98 -0.89 -23.26
N VAL A 138 -10.94 -1.20 -24.14
CA VAL A 138 -11.85 -2.34 -23.96
C VAL A 138 -11.08 -3.65 -24.00
N THR A 139 -10.18 -3.83 -24.97
CA THR A 139 -9.35 -5.04 -25.10
C THR A 139 -8.46 -5.22 -23.87
N GLY A 140 -7.80 -4.15 -23.44
CA GLY A 140 -6.97 -4.12 -22.24
C GLY A 140 -7.78 -4.41 -20.98
N ALA A 141 -9.01 -3.90 -20.87
CA ALA A 141 -9.90 -4.19 -19.76
C ALA A 141 -10.22 -5.68 -19.66
N LEU A 142 -10.55 -6.33 -20.78
CA LEU A 142 -10.84 -7.76 -20.84
C LEU A 142 -9.63 -8.59 -20.36
N VAL A 143 -8.44 -8.29 -20.87
CA VAL A 143 -7.19 -8.92 -20.41
C VAL A 143 -6.97 -8.66 -18.91
N GLY A 144 -7.19 -7.43 -18.47
CA GLY A 144 -7.09 -7.02 -17.07
C GLY A 144 -8.06 -7.77 -16.13
N VAL A 145 -9.28 -8.05 -16.57
CA VAL A 145 -10.26 -8.88 -15.84
C VAL A 145 -9.73 -10.30 -15.67
N LEU A 146 -9.14 -10.88 -16.71
CA LEU A 146 -8.61 -12.26 -16.68
C LEU A 146 -7.40 -12.39 -15.75
N ILE A 147 -6.44 -11.45 -15.84
CA ILE A 147 -5.23 -11.48 -15.01
C ILE A 147 -5.56 -11.14 -13.55
N GLY A 148 -6.43 -10.14 -13.35
CA GLY A 148 -6.79 -9.55 -12.07
C GLY A 148 -5.63 -8.77 -11.43
N LYS A 149 -5.95 -7.73 -10.65
CA LYS A 149 -4.94 -6.99 -9.88
C LYS A 149 -4.94 -7.45 -8.44
N GLU A 150 -3.79 -7.89 -7.95
CA GLU A 150 -3.64 -8.23 -6.54
C GLU A 150 -3.81 -7.00 -5.66
N THR A 151 -4.66 -7.13 -4.64
CA THR A 151 -4.98 -6.06 -3.70
C THR A 151 -4.32 -6.35 -2.36
N TRP A 152 -3.76 -5.32 -1.75
CA TRP A 152 -2.94 -5.42 -0.55
C TRP A 152 -3.56 -4.55 0.54
N ALA A 153 -3.87 -5.15 1.69
CA ALA A 153 -4.36 -4.42 2.85
C ALA A 153 -3.24 -4.27 3.86
N ARG A 154 -3.03 -3.05 4.37
CA ARG A 154 -2.09 -2.82 5.48
C ARG A 154 -2.62 -3.48 6.75
N VAL A 155 -1.74 -4.17 7.47
CA VAL A 155 -2.03 -4.71 8.79
C VAL A 155 -1.30 -3.87 9.82
N PRO A 156 -2.00 -3.40 10.87
CA PRO A 156 -1.37 -2.66 11.95
C PRO A 156 -0.34 -3.57 12.63
N LEU A 157 0.91 -3.11 12.65
CA LEU A 157 1.98 -3.76 13.41
C LEU A 157 1.92 -3.27 14.86
N PRO A 158 2.27 -4.10 15.85
CA PRO A 158 2.41 -3.64 17.22
C PRO A 158 3.41 -2.48 17.25
N VAL A 159 2.96 -1.33 17.76
CA VAL A 159 3.77 -0.12 17.85
C VAL A 159 4.97 -0.45 18.72
N ARG A 160 6.18 -0.29 18.17
CA ARG A 160 7.40 -0.34 18.95
C ARG A 160 7.35 0.84 19.90
N GLU A 161 7.02 0.61 21.16
CA GLU A 161 7.16 1.67 22.17
C GLU A 161 8.62 2.13 22.13
N PRO A 162 8.89 3.43 21.88
CA PRO A 162 10.25 3.92 21.99
C PRO A 162 10.70 3.60 23.41
N ALA A 163 11.83 2.89 23.54
CA ALA A 163 12.41 2.58 24.84
C ALA A 163 12.45 3.89 25.63
N ARG A 164 11.63 3.99 26.69
CA ARG A 164 11.72 5.13 27.59
C ARG A 164 13.20 5.22 27.99
N PRO A 165 13.88 6.35 27.77
CA PRO A 165 15.18 6.52 28.38
C PRO A 165 14.97 6.25 29.87
N ALA A 166 15.67 5.26 30.41
CA ALA A 166 15.76 5.03 31.84
C ALA A 166 16.56 6.20 32.42
N LEU A 167 15.98 7.39 32.37
CA LEU A 167 16.44 8.56 33.10
C LEU A 167 15.97 8.36 34.54
N GLY A 168 16.54 7.33 35.19
CA GLY A 168 16.62 7.24 36.63
C GLY A 168 17.59 8.30 37.12
N LEU A 169 17.25 9.57 36.91
CA LEU A 169 17.80 10.65 37.71
C LEU A 169 17.02 10.61 39.02
N ASP A 170 17.55 9.81 39.93
CA ASP A 170 17.28 9.85 41.35
C ASP A 170 17.63 11.25 41.88
N LEU A 171 16.73 12.20 41.63
CA LEU A 171 16.81 13.57 42.11
C LEU A 171 16.37 13.69 43.58
N ALA A 172 16.04 12.58 44.25
CA ALA A 172 15.67 12.57 45.65
C ALA A 172 16.90 12.50 46.60
N GLY A 173 18.08 12.14 46.11
CA GLY A 173 19.29 11.98 46.92
C GLY A 173 20.17 13.22 47.15
N LEU A 174 19.90 14.36 46.50
CA LEU A 174 20.83 15.50 46.46
C LEU A 174 20.54 16.66 47.43
N THR A 175 19.61 16.52 48.38
CA THR A 175 19.23 17.61 49.30
C THR A 175 20.02 17.69 50.60
N HIS A 176 21.09 16.92 50.83
CA HIS A 176 21.74 16.90 52.15
C HIS A 176 23.29 16.96 52.21
N ARG A 177 23.95 17.61 51.25
CA ARG A 177 25.37 18.01 51.41
C ARG A 177 25.52 19.53 51.52
N ARG A 178 25.41 20.05 52.76
CA ARG A 178 25.97 21.36 53.14
C ARG A 178 27.49 21.31 52.93
N MET A 179 28.00 21.92 51.87
CA MET A 179 29.43 22.26 51.77
C MET A 179 29.62 23.66 52.39
N GLY A 180 30.38 23.71 53.49
CA GLY A 180 30.95 24.96 53.99
C GLY A 180 31.95 25.49 52.97
N VAL A 181 31.69 26.70 52.46
CA VAL A 181 32.60 27.42 51.57
C VAL A 181 33.59 28.17 52.46
N VAL A 182 34.82 27.66 52.55
CA VAL A 182 35.96 28.38 53.14
C VAL A 182 36.58 29.23 52.04
N VAL A 183 36.40 30.55 52.12
CA VAL A 183 37.02 31.52 51.20
C VAL A 183 38.34 31.97 51.80
N THR A 184 39.46 31.45 51.30
CA THR A 184 40.80 31.98 51.57
C THR A 184 41.16 33.06 50.56
N MET A 185 41.20 34.32 50.99
CA MET A 185 41.73 35.47 50.24
C MET A 185 43.26 35.42 50.19
N PRO A 186 43.90 35.59 49.01
CA PRO A 186 45.33 35.85 48.94
C PRO A 186 45.64 37.35 49.11
N LEU A 187 46.48 37.65 50.10
CA LEU A 187 47.10 38.94 50.35
C LEU A 187 48.06 39.32 49.21
N ARG A 188 47.77 40.43 48.53
CA ARG A 188 48.64 41.08 47.54
C ARG A 188 49.64 41.97 48.31
N ARG A 189 50.92 41.60 48.34
CA ARG A 189 52.01 42.53 48.74
C ARG A 189 52.46 43.34 47.53
N ASN A 190 52.59 44.65 47.74
CA ASN A 190 53.34 45.58 46.89
C ASN A 190 54.84 45.37 47.07
#